data_AF-A0AAQ3LGG1-F1
#
_entry.id   AF-A0AAQ3LGG1-F1
#
_cell.length_a   1.000
_cell.length_b   1.000
_cell.length_c   1.000
_cell.angle_alpha   90.00
_cell.angle_beta   90.00
_cell.angle_gamma   90.00
#
_symmetry.space_group_name_H-M   'P 1'
#
loop_
_entity.id
_entity.type
_entity.pdbx_description
1 polymer ?
#
loop_
_entity_poly.entity_id
_entity_poly.type
_entity_poly.pdbx_seq_one_letter_code
_entity_poly.pdbx_strand_id
1 'polypeptide(L)'
;MEFGTACAEVCGARVRFRTFNSRLMRGFHLATEAHAVREGLYLAAANRYRRRIITLRTELEGLIPTYGDLIAIAHDMPSWGAGGEIVAWDADTHTATLSEPVAFVDGQEHVMALRRRDGGVSGPHAVMPGSDTQEVVFADLPDIPIETGLSAERTHFAFGVAEQWSLLARVIAVRPRGEQMEITCVAEHSAVHSADGSVDSGTDPI
;
A
#
# COMPACT_ATOMS: atom_id res chain seq x y z
N MET A 1 17.17 6.76 -19.31
CA MET A 1 16.90 7.34 -17.98
C MET A 1 17.93 6.72 -17.05
N GLU A 2 19.14 7.30 -17.03
CA GLU A 2 20.32 6.68 -16.43
C GLU A 2 20.26 6.73 -14.90
N PHE A 3 20.44 5.57 -14.28
CA PHE A 3 20.66 5.43 -12.84
C PHE A 3 22.11 5.87 -12.54
N GLY A 4 22.28 7.14 -12.16
CA GLY A 4 23.58 7.67 -11.77
C GLY A 4 24.00 7.16 -10.40
N THR A 5 25.00 6.27 -10.39
CA THR A 5 25.72 5.79 -9.20
C THR A 5 26.31 6.98 -8.42
N ALA A 6 25.94 7.12 -7.16
CA ALA A 6 26.41 8.21 -6.30
C ALA A 6 27.76 7.85 -5.66
N CYS A 7 28.84 8.51 -6.09
CA CYS A 7 30.13 8.49 -5.38
C CYS A 7 30.03 9.26 -4.07
N ALA A 8 30.32 8.60 -2.94
CA ALA A 8 30.47 9.23 -1.64
C ALA A 8 31.96 9.54 -1.39
N GLU A 9 32.32 10.81 -1.24
CA GLU A 9 33.66 11.23 -0.83
C GLU A 9 33.59 11.67 0.63
N VAL A 10 34.27 10.93 1.53
CA VAL A 10 34.21 11.14 2.98
C VAL A 10 35.43 11.95 3.42
N CYS A 11 35.25 13.24 3.62
CA CYS A 11 36.20 14.10 4.33
C CYS A 11 35.51 14.69 5.55
N GLY A 12 35.85 14.19 6.74
CA GLY A 12 35.45 14.74 8.04
C GLY A 12 33.95 14.80 8.32
N ALA A 13 33.34 13.69 8.75
CA ALA A 13 32.00 13.61 9.38
C ALA A 13 30.88 14.44 8.74
N ARG A 14 30.94 14.66 7.42
CA ARG A 14 29.90 15.31 6.61
C ARG A 14 29.71 14.51 5.33
N VAL A 15 28.76 13.59 5.35
CA VAL A 15 28.29 12.93 4.13
C VAL A 15 27.38 13.92 3.40
N ARG A 16 27.86 14.53 2.30
CA ARG A 16 27.03 15.36 1.42
C ARG A 16 26.38 14.48 0.35
N PHE A 17 25.13 14.10 0.57
CA PHE A 17 24.31 13.50 -0.49
C PHE A 17 23.97 14.56 -1.54
N ARG A 18 24.39 14.33 -2.79
CA ARG A 18 24.10 15.20 -3.94
C ARG A 18 22.70 14.91 -4.48
N THR A 19 21.67 15.23 -3.70
CA THR A 19 20.29 15.36 -4.19
C THR A 19 19.79 16.77 -3.88
N PHE A 20 18.96 17.34 -4.76
CA PHE A 20 18.58 18.76 -4.86
C PHE A 20 17.92 19.40 -3.60
N ASN A 21 17.85 18.70 -2.47
CA ASN A 21 17.43 19.23 -1.18
C ASN A 21 18.20 18.55 -0.04
N SER A 22 19.37 19.09 0.31
CA SER A 22 20.22 18.53 1.35
C SER A 22 19.72 18.90 2.74
N ARG A 23 19.28 17.92 3.54
CA ARG A 23 18.99 18.08 4.97
C ARG A 23 20.12 17.48 5.80
N LEU A 24 20.72 18.29 6.67
CA LEU A 24 21.81 17.86 7.54
C LEU A 24 21.23 17.13 8.77
N MET A 25 21.62 15.87 8.96
CA MET A 25 21.23 15.05 10.11
C MET A 25 22.38 14.98 11.12
N ARG A 26 22.05 15.07 12.41
CA ARG A 26 22.99 14.86 13.53
C ARG A 26 22.37 13.83 14.46
N GLY A 27 23.06 12.72 14.69
CA GLY A 27 22.64 11.65 15.60
C GLY A 27 23.73 11.40 16.66
N PHE A 28 23.33 11.30 17.93
CA PHE A 28 24.27 11.22 19.06
C PHE A 28 24.73 9.77 19.38
N HIS A 29 24.30 8.76 18.62
CA HIS A 29 24.55 7.34 18.91
C HIS A 29 24.96 6.50 17.68
N LEU A 30 25.50 7.15 16.64
CA LEU A 30 25.94 6.47 15.43
C LEU A 30 27.40 6.01 15.61
N ALA A 31 27.58 4.74 16.00
CA ALA A 31 28.89 4.19 16.35
C ALA A 31 29.79 3.88 15.14
N THR A 32 29.22 3.56 13.97
CA THR A 32 29.97 3.19 12.76
C THR A 32 29.50 3.98 11.55
N GLU A 33 30.38 4.16 10.57
CA GLU A 33 30.07 4.83 9.30
C GLU A 33 28.92 4.11 8.56
N ALA A 34 28.99 2.78 8.47
CA ALA A 34 27.95 1.98 7.85
C ALA A 34 26.58 2.19 8.52
N HIS A 35 26.54 2.32 9.86
CA HIS A 35 25.32 2.64 10.58
C HIS A 35 24.82 4.06 10.27
N ALA A 36 25.70 5.05 10.16
CA ALA A 36 25.34 6.41 9.79
C ALA A 36 24.79 6.52 8.35
N VAL A 37 25.37 5.75 7.41
CA VAL A 37 24.90 5.70 6.01
C VAL A 37 23.53 5.05 5.93
N ARG A 38 23.32 3.92 6.62
CA ARG A 38 22.01 3.24 6.72
C ARG A 38 20.91 4.17 7.24
N GLU A 39 21.15 4.81 8.39
CA GLU A 39 20.17 5.74 8.97
C GLU A 39 19.93 6.96 8.07
N GLY A 40 20.97 7.46 7.40
CA GLY A 40 20.85 8.55 6.43
C GLY A 40 19.99 8.18 5.21
N LEU A 41 20.21 7.00 4.64
CA LEU A 41 19.48 6.47 3.49
C LEU A 41 18.01 6.16 3.86
N TYR A 42 17.78 5.51 5.00
CA TYR A 42 16.43 5.28 5.52
C TYR A 42 15.66 6.58 5.71
N LEU A 43 16.25 7.60 6.33
CA LEU A 43 15.59 8.90 6.52
C LEU A 43 15.36 9.63 5.19
N ALA A 44 16.28 9.55 4.24
CA ALA A 44 16.11 10.12 2.91
C ALA A 44 14.95 9.44 2.16
N ALA A 45 14.87 8.11 2.21
CA ALA A 45 13.78 7.33 1.64
C ALA A 45 12.44 7.63 2.32
N ALA A 46 12.41 7.67 3.66
CA ALA A 46 11.22 8.00 4.42
C ALA A 46 10.67 9.38 4.03
N ASN A 47 11.51 10.41 3.94
CA ASN A 47 11.09 11.75 3.52
C ASN A 47 10.54 11.78 2.08
N ARG A 48 11.04 10.93 1.19
CA ARG A 48 10.60 10.87 -0.22
C ARG A 48 9.26 10.14 -0.37
N TYR A 49 9.10 8.99 0.28
CA TYR A 49 7.95 8.11 0.07
C TYR A 49 6.80 8.41 1.04
N ARG A 50 7.09 8.75 2.31
CA ARG A 50 6.08 9.05 3.36
C ARG A 50 5.63 10.52 3.38
N ARG A 51 5.36 11.09 2.20
CA ARG A 51 4.93 12.50 2.04
C ARG A 51 3.42 12.70 2.04
N ARG A 52 2.65 11.63 1.80
CA ARG A 52 1.20 11.68 1.68
C ARG A 52 0.57 11.27 3.02
N ILE A 53 -0.09 12.22 3.65
CA ILE A 53 -0.95 11.97 4.81
C ILE A 53 -2.37 11.82 4.28
N ILE A 54 -3.02 10.72 4.63
CA ILE A 54 -4.37 10.38 4.23
C ILE A 54 -5.22 10.39 5.48
N THR A 55 -6.34 11.11 5.43
CA THR A 55 -7.32 11.15 6.53
C THR A 55 -8.63 10.63 5.98
N LEU A 56 -9.13 9.56 6.60
CA LEU A 56 -10.37 8.91 6.24
C LEU A 56 -11.29 8.86 7.46
N ARG A 57 -12.59 8.89 7.19
CA ARG A 57 -13.63 8.83 8.21
C ARG A 57 -14.50 7.63 7.91
N THR A 58 -14.63 6.76 8.90
CA THR A 58 -15.45 5.56 8.83
C THR A 58 -16.30 5.47 10.10
N GLU A 59 -17.31 4.61 10.11
CA GLU A 59 -18.15 4.40 11.28
C GLU A 59 -17.45 3.44 12.28
N LEU A 60 -18.11 2.35 12.67
CA LEU A 60 -17.58 1.37 13.62
C LEU A 60 -16.40 0.57 13.06
N GLU A 61 -16.24 0.53 11.74
CA GLU A 61 -15.10 -0.12 11.08
C GLU A 61 -13.76 0.50 11.47
N GLY A 62 -13.77 1.78 11.83
CA GLY A 62 -12.56 2.47 12.26
C GLY A 62 -12.07 2.08 13.65
N LEU A 63 -12.77 1.18 14.34
CA LEU A 63 -12.31 0.58 15.61
C LEU A 63 -11.45 -0.67 15.42
N ILE A 64 -11.42 -1.26 14.22
CA ILE A 64 -10.61 -2.44 13.92
C ILE A 64 -9.10 -2.10 13.89
N PRO A 65 -8.63 -1.07 13.15
CA PRO A 65 -7.20 -0.77 13.08
C PRO A 65 -6.70 -0.08 14.35
N THR A 66 -5.47 -0.45 14.74
CA THR A 66 -4.73 0.13 15.84
C THR A 66 -3.53 0.95 15.34
N TYR A 67 -2.86 1.65 16.27
CA TYR A 67 -1.68 2.42 15.94
C TYR A 67 -0.57 1.52 15.36
N GLY A 68 -0.05 1.89 14.18
CA GLY A 68 1.03 1.17 13.53
C GLY A 68 0.59 0.10 12.53
N ASP A 69 -0.71 -0.19 12.44
CA ASP A 69 -1.23 -1.18 11.49
C ASP A 69 -1.08 -0.72 10.05
N LEU A 70 -0.86 -1.70 9.16
CA LEU A 70 -0.78 -1.49 7.72
C LEU A 70 -2.15 -1.78 7.11
N ILE A 71 -2.74 -0.76 6.50
CA ILE A 71 -4.05 -0.84 5.84
C ILE A 71 -3.90 -0.62 4.33
N ALA A 72 -4.76 -1.29 3.56
CA ALA A 72 -4.87 -1.09 2.11
C ALA A 72 -6.03 -0.12 1.82
N ILE A 73 -5.76 0.93 1.06
CA ILE A 73 -6.75 1.96 0.70
C ILE A 73 -6.92 1.96 -0.82
N ALA A 74 -8.13 1.68 -1.29
CA ALA A 74 -8.54 1.86 -2.68
C ALA A 74 -9.48 3.06 -2.78
N HIS A 75 -9.24 3.95 -3.75
CA HIS A 75 -10.08 5.11 -4.02
C HIS A 75 -9.89 5.54 -5.47
N ASP A 76 -11.01 5.84 -6.13
CA ASP A 76 -11.10 6.23 -7.54
C ASP A 76 -10.43 7.58 -7.88
N MET A 77 -10.67 8.63 -7.08
CA MET A 77 -10.22 9.99 -7.34
C MET A 77 -8.68 10.15 -7.34
N PRO A 78 -7.92 9.48 -6.45
CA PRO A 78 -6.46 9.39 -6.57
C PRO A 78 -5.98 8.29 -7.52
N SER A 79 -6.90 7.51 -8.09
CA SER A 79 -6.67 6.32 -8.92
C SER A 79 -5.73 5.30 -8.24
N TRP A 80 -6.00 4.98 -6.97
CA TRP A 80 -5.28 3.93 -6.22
C TRP A 80 -5.92 2.56 -6.34
N GLY A 81 -6.89 2.42 -7.24
CA GLY A 81 -7.77 1.27 -7.39
C GLY A 81 -9.22 1.71 -7.39
N ALA A 82 -10.09 0.87 -7.93
CA ALA A 82 -11.53 0.99 -7.77
C ALA A 82 -11.96 0.21 -6.52
N GLY A 83 -12.89 0.73 -5.75
CA GLY A 83 -13.45 0.04 -4.60
C GLY A 83 -14.97 0.00 -4.71
N GLY A 84 -15.58 -1.00 -4.08
CA GLY A 84 -17.03 -1.18 -4.08
C GLY A 84 -17.45 -2.37 -3.21
N GLU A 85 -18.71 -2.76 -3.33
CA GLU A 85 -19.30 -3.92 -2.66
C GLU A 85 -19.75 -5.01 -3.65
N ILE A 86 -19.71 -6.26 -3.20
CA ILE A 86 -20.26 -7.38 -3.98
C ILE A 86 -21.75 -7.51 -3.71
N VAL A 87 -22.54 -7.35 -4.76
CA VAL A 87 -24.02 -7.39 -4.71
C VAL A 87 -24.54 -8.82 -4.78
N ALA A 88 -23.94 -9.64 -5.65
CA ALA A 88 -24.32 -11.03 -5.85
C ALA A 88 -23.07 -11.89 -6.13
N TRP A 89 -23.16 -13.18 -5.78
CA TRP A 89 -22.09 -14.16 -5.94
C TRP A 89 -22.68 -15.47 -6.45
N ASP A 90 -22.15 -15.95 -7.56
CA ASP A 90 -22.41 -17.28 -8.10
C ASP A 90 -21.20 -18.19 -7.84
N ALA A 91 -21.39 -19.19 -6.97
CA ALA A 91 -20.35 -20.12 -6.57
C ALA A 91 -20.03 -21.18 -7.64
N ASP A 92 -20.93 -21.44 -8.60
CA ASP A 92 -20.71 -22.45 -9.64
C ASP A 92 -19.84 -21.89 -10.77
N THR A 93 -20.00 -20.61 -11.10
CA THR A 93 -19.25 -19.92 -12.16
C THR A 93 -18.12 -19.02 -11.63
N HIS A 94 -18.00 -18.89 -10.30
CA HIS A 94 -17.09 -17.95 -9.63
C HIS A 94 -17.31 -16.49 -10.09
N THR A 95 -18.54 -16.12 -10.39
CA THR A 95 -18.90 -14.78 -10.89
C THR A 95 -19.40 -13.90 -9.73
N ALA A 96 -18.77 -12.76 -9.54
CA ALA A 96 -19.27 -11.69 -8.66
C ALA A 96 -19.92 -10.58 -9.47
N THR A 97 -21.10 -10.14 -9.01
CA THR A 97 -21.74 -8.91 -9.49
C THR A 97 -21.38 -7.77 -8.53
N LEU A 98 -20.81 -6.69 -9.07
CA LEU A 98 -20.29 -5.54 -8.34
C LEU A 98 -21.32 -4.40 -8.32
N SER A 99 -21.26 -3.56 -7.28
CA SER A 99 -22.07 -2.33 -7.19
C SER A 99 -21.65 -1.28 -8.21
N GLU A 100 -20.35 -1.05 -8.38
CA GLU A 100 -19.79 -0.10 -9.35
C GLU A 100 -19.21 -0.84 -10.57
N PRO A 101 -19.32 -0.26 -11.78
CA PRO A 101 -18.67 -0.82 -12.96
C PRO A 101 -17.15 -0.70 -12.86
N VAL A 102 -16.46 -1.75 -13.29
CA VAL A 102 -14.99 -1.81 -13.31
C VAL A 102 -14.46 -1.77 -14.75
N ALA A 103 -13.40 -1.00 -14.97
CA ALA A 103 -12.76 -0.88 -16.27
C ALA A 103 -11.56 -1.81 -16.34
N PHE A 104 -11.62 -2.80 -17.24
CA PHE A 104 -10.48 -3.65 -17.58
C PHE A 104 -9.65 -3.01 -18.70
N VAL A 105 -8.33 -3.13 -18.58
CA VAL A 105 -7.37 -2.70 -19.61
C VAL A 105 -6.83 -3.93 -20.34
N ASP A 106 -7.00 -3.96 -21.66
CA ASP A 106 -6.53 -5.08 -22.48
C ASP A 106 -5.01 -5.30 -22.32
N GLY A 107 -4.63 -6.57 -22.15
CA GLY A 107 -3.22 -6.98 -22.02
C GLY A 107 -2.61 -6.74 -20.63
N GLN A 108 -3.39 -6.32 -19.63
CA GLN A 108 -2.94 -6.19 -18.25
C GLN A 108 -3.66 -7.19 -17.33
N GLU A 109 -2.92 -7.76 -16.38
CA GLU A 109 -3.50 -8.60 -15.33
C GLU A 109 -4.21 -7.72 -14.31
N HIS A 110 -5.47 -8.03 -14.05
CA HIS A 110 -6.29 -7.35 -13.06
C HIS A 110 -6.44 -8.24 -11.85
N VAL A 111 -6.32 -7.64 -10.68
CA VAL A 111 -6.46 -8.34 -9.41
C VAL A 111 -7.52 -7.67 -8.57
N MET A 112 -8.18 -8.49 -7.76
CA MET A 112 -9.15 -8.04 -6.78
C MET A 112 -8.78 -8.59 -5.41
N ALA A 113 -8.77 -7.69 -4.43
CA ALA A 113 -8.61 -8.04 -3.03
C ALA A 113 -9.95 -7.86 -2.33
N LEU A 114 -10.30 -8.81 -1.46
CA LEU A 114 -11.53 -8.84 -0.70
C LEU A 114 -11.26 -8.52 0.76
N ARG A 115 -12.17 -7.79 1.39
CA ARG A 115 -12.09 -7.50 2.81
C ARG A 115 -12.75 -8.60 3.64
N ARG A 116 -12.00 -9.13 4.61
CA ARG A 116 -12.51 -10.06 5.63
C ARG A 116 -13.31 -9.30 6.70
N ARG A 117 -14.19 -10.01 7.40
CA ARG A 117 -14.92 -9.49 8.57
C ARG A 117 -13.98 -8.96 9.66
N ASP A 118 -12.82 -9.60 9.82
CA ASP A 118 -11.80 -9.20 10.79
C ASP A 118 -11.00 -7.95 10.36
N GLY A 119 -11.34 -7.33 9.22
CA GLY A 119 -10.61 -6.21 8.63
C GLY A 119 -9.33 -6.59 7.88
N GLY A 120 -8.96 -7.88 7.90
CA GLY A 120 -7.88 -8.40 7.07
C GLY A 120 -8.20 -8.36 5.57
N VAL A 121 -7.16 -8.43 4.75
CA VAL A 121 -7.28 -8.52 3.29
C VAL A 121 -7.11 -9.97 2.86
N SER A 122 -8.00 -10.45 1.98
CA SER A 122 -7.88 -11.71 1.24
C SER A 122 -7.58 -11.42 -0.22
N GLY A 123 -6.51 -11.99 -0.76
CA GLY A 123 -6.03 -11.69 -2.12
C GLY A 123 -4.63 -11.10 -2.09
N PRO A 124 -4.03 -10.83 -3.27
CA PRO A 124 -4.68 -10.54 -4.54
C PRO A 124 -5.20 -11.78 -5.28
N HIS A 125 -6.48 -11.77 -5.68
CA HIS A 125 -7.08 -12.79 -6.54
C HIS A 125 -7.09 -12.33 -7.99
N ALA A 126 -6.69 -13.18 -8.93
CA ALA A 126 -6.74 -12.88 -10.35
C ALA A 126 -8.19 -12.89 -10.86
N VAL A 127 -8.59 -11.84 -11.58
CA VAL A 127 -9.96 -11.68 -12.10
C VAL A 127 -9.97 -11.44 -13.59
N MET A 128 -10.99 -11.98 -14.25
CA MET A 128 -11.30 -11.81 -15.66
C MET A 128 -12.62 -11.05 -15.83
N PRO A 129 -12.79 -10.30 -16.93
CA PRO A 129 -14.06 -9.63 -17.22
C PRO A 129 -15.17 -10.67 -17.42
N GLY A 130 -16.33 -10.41 -16.81
CA GLY A 130 -17.55 -11.18 -17.01
C GLY A 130 -18.32 -10.79 -18.27
N SER A 131 -19.62 -11.09 -18.29
CA SER A 131 -20.47 -10.78 -19.45
C SER A 131 -20.89 -9.31 -19.50
N ASP A 132 -20.91 -8.65 -18.34
CA ASP A 132 -21.18 -7.22 -18.17
C ASP A 132 -19.99 -6.50 -17.49
N THR A 133 -19.96 -5.19 -17.59
CA THR A 133 -19.03 -4.26 -16.94
C THR A 133 -19.08 -4.28 -15.41
N GLN A 134 -20.16 -4.82 -14.84
CA GLN A 134 -20.34 -5.02 -13.40
C GLN A 134 -20.12 -6.47 -12.98
N GLU A 135 -19.71 -7.35 -13.89
CA GLU A 135 -19.45 -8.75 -13.60
C GLU A 135 -17.97 -9.05 -13.71
N VAL A 136 -17.46 -9.78 -12.72
CA VAL A 136 -16.08 -10.25 -12.69
C VAL A 136 -16.06 -11.73 -12.36
N VAL A 137 -15.24 -12.48 -13.09
CA VAL A 137 -15.04 -13.91 -12.89
C VAL A 137 -13.71 -14.12 -12.20
N PHE A 138 -13.71 -14.79 -11.06
CA PHE A 138 -12.48 -15.13 -10.35
C PHE A 138 -11.83 -16.37 -10.97
N ALA A 139 -10.51 -16.32 -11.14
CA ALA A 139 -9.75 -17.46 -11.62
C ALA A 139 -9.80 -18.64 -10.63
N ASP A 140 -9.70 -18.33 -9.34
CA ASP A 140 -9.73 -19.29 -8.23
C ASP A 140 -10.81 -18.92 -7.22
N LEU A 141 -11.33 -19.92 -6.51
CA LEU A 141 -12.31 -19.68 -5.44
C LEU A 141 -11.63 -18.88 -4.31
N PRO A 142 -12.20 -17.74 -3.87
CA PRO A 142 -11.63 -16.95 -2.79
C PRO A 142 -11.65 -17.72 -1.45
N ASP A 143 -10.60 -17.54 -0.65
CA ASP A 143 -10.45 -18.19 0.68
C ASP A 143 -11.47 -17.75 1.73
N ILE A 144 -12.42 -16.88 1.36
CA ILE A 144 -13.42 -16.32 2.27
C ILE A 144 -14.82 -16.52 1.71
N PRO A 145 -15.83 -16.74 2.58
CA PRO A 145 -17.21 -16.68 2.15
C PRO A 145 -17.55 -15.25 1.73
N ILE A 146 -18.09 -15.09 0.52
CA ILE A 146 -18.58 -13.80 0.04
C ILE A 146 -19.99 -13.58 0.61
N GLU A 147 -20.12 -12.51 1.39
CA GLU A 147 -21.36 -12.13 2.04
C GLU A 147 -22.13 -11.17 1.13
N THR A 148 -23.28 -11.62 0.64
CA THR A 148 -24.18 -10.83 -0.23
C THR A 148 -25.56 -10.61 0.40
N GLY A 149 -25.79 -11.20 1.56
CA GLY A 149 -27.05 -11.12 2.28
C GLY A 149 -27.27 -9.78 3.00
N LEU A 150 -28.48 -9.58 3.51
CA LEU A 150 -28.85 -8.40 4.31
C LEU A 150 -28.56 -8.56 5.81
N SER A 151 -28.17 -9.77 6.25
CA SER A 151 -27.90 -10.09 7.66
C SER A 151 -26.50 -9.66 8.11
N ALA A 152 -25.60 -9.40 7.17
CA ALA A 152 -24.24 -8.96 7.40
C ALA A 152 -23.91 -7.84 6.42
N GLU A 153 -22.86 -7.07 6.72
CA GLU A 153 -22.31 -6.14 5.76
C GLU A 153 -21.77 -6.91 4.55
N ARG A 154 -22.03 -6.35 3.36
CA ARG A 154 -21.59 -6.94 2.10
C ARG A 154 -20.07 -6.96 2.03
N THR A 155 -19.52 -7.95 1.33
CA THR A 155 -18.07 -8.01 1.14
C THR A 155 -17.59 -6.84 0.27
N HIS A 156 -16.78 -5.96 0.87
CA HIS A 156 -16.08 -4.91 0.15
C HIS A 156 -14.90 -5.46 -0.65
N PHE A 157 -14.68 -4.91 -1.83
CA PHE A 157 -13.57 -5.27 -2.71
C PHE A 157 -12.73 -4.04 -3.07
N ALA A 158 -11.46 -4.31 -3.41
CA ALA A 158 -10.53 -3.37 -3.99
C ALA A 158 -9.95 -3.98 -5.28
N PHE A 159 -10.12 -3.29 -6.40
CA PHE A 159 -9.76 -3.71 -7.74
C PHE A 159 -8.67 -2.81 -8.32
N GLY A 160 -7.71 -3.41 -9.02
CA GLY A 160 -6.81 -2.66 -9.89
C GLY A 160 -5.86 -3.53 -10.67
N VAL A 161 -4.87 -2.90 -11.27
CA VAL A 161 -3.93 -3.55 -12.18
C VAL A 161 -2.73 -4.10 -11.40
N ALA A 162 -2.48 -5.40 -11.49
CA ALA A 162 -1.34 -6.08 -10.88
C ALA A 162 -1.06 -5.61 -9.44
N GLU A 163 0.05 -4.95 -9.15
CA GLU A 163 0.41 -4.47 -7.81
C GLU A 163 -0.26 -3.13 -7.41
N GLN A 164 -0.97 -2.46 -8.33
CA GLN A 164 -1.59 -1.15 -8.16
C GLN A 164 -3.10 -1.26 -7.88
N TRP A 165 -3.51 -2.24 -7.09
CA TRP A 165 -4.90 -2.42 -6.64
C TRP A 165 -5.25 -1.65 -5.37
N SER A 166 -4.23 -1.26 -4.59
CA SER A 166 -4.40 -0.40 -3.42
C SER A 166 -3.14 0.39 -3.11
N LEU A 167 -3.32 1.47 -2.35
CA LEU A 167 -2.23 2.13 -1.66
C LEU A 167 -2.12 1.57 -0.24
N LEU A 168 -0.95 1.03 0.10
CA LEU A 168 -0.64 0.65 1.47
C LEU A 168 -0.34 1.91 2.30
N ALA A 169 -0.97 2.02 3.46
CA ALA A 169 -0.79 3.12 4.38
C ALA A 169 -0.65 2.62 5.82
N ARG A 170 0.24 3.22 6.58
CA ARG A 170 0.41 2.93 8.00
C ARG A 170 -0.41 3.88 8.86
N VAL A 171 -1.17 3.35 9.80
CA VAL A 171 -1.99 4.13 10.73
C VAL A 171 -1.12 4.85 11.76
N ILE A 172 -1.33 6.16 11.91
CA ILE A 172 -0.62 7.03 12.86
C ILE A 172 -1.53 7.51 13.99
N ALA A 173 -2.81 7.66 13.72
CA ALA A 173 -3.77 8.05 14.74
C ALA A 173 -5.15 7.55 14.39
N VAL A 174 -5.88 7.11 15.41
CA VAL A 174 -7.31 6.85 15.36
C VAL A 174 -7.95 7.76 16.41
N ARG A 175 -8.89 8.60 16.00
CA ARG A 175 -9.57 9.57 16.88
C ARG A 175 -11.08 9.41 16.77
N PRO A 176 -11.79 9.18 17.89
CA PRO A 176 -13.25 9.18 17.87
C PRO A 176 -13.78 10.60 17.64
N ARG A 177 -14.79 10.72 16.76
CA ARG A 177 -15.50 11.94 16.40
C ARG A 177 -17.01 11.68 16.43
N GLY A 178 -17.57 11.63 17.64
CA GLY A 178 -18.98 11.29 17.82
C GLY A 178 -19.22 9.83 17.46
N GLU A 179 -20.07 9.60 16.45
CA GLU A 179 -20.41 8.26 15.94
C GLU A 179 -19.42 7.75 14.88
N GLN A 180 -18.51 8.61 14.39
CA GLN A 180 -17.51 8.25 13.40
C GLN A 180 -16.11 8.18 14.00
N MET A 181 -15.24 7.40 13.39
CA MET A 181 -13.83 7.27 13.69
C MET A 181 -13.02 7.94 12.57
N GLU A 182 -12.14 8.86 12.97
CA GLU A 182 -11.19 9.51 12.05
C GLU A 182 -9.85 8.79 12.14
N ILE A 183 -9.42 8.21 11.01
CA ILE A 183 -8.14 7.50 10.89
C ILE A 183 -7.19 8.38 10.09
N THR A 184 -6.05 8.71 10.68
CA THR A 184 -4.93 9.35 10.00
C THR A 184 -3.88 8.29 9.70
N CYS A 185 -3.51 8.18 8.44
CA CYS A 185 -2.50 7.26 7.96
C CYS A 185 -1.49 7.97 7.04
N VAL A 186 -0.34 7.34 6.87
CA VAL A 186 0.72 7.80 5.96
C VAL A 186 1.01 6.71 4.95
N ALA A 187 1.08 7.10 3.69
CA ALA A 187 1.42 6.17 2.61
C ALA A 187 2.76 5.47 2.89
N GLU A 188 2.75 4.16 2.80
CA GLU A 188 3.90 3.29 3.03
C GLU A 188 4.34 2.66 1.70
N HIS A 189 5.64 2.52 1.51
CA HIS A 189 6.19 1.86 0.33
C HIS A 189 7.36 0.97 0.74
N SER A 190 7.38 -0.27 0.24
CA SER A 190 8.45 -1.26 0.46
C SER A 190 9.86 -0.73 0.18
N ALA A 191 10.01 0.22 -0.76
CA ALA A 191 11.28 0.83 -1.14
C ALA A 191 11.99 1.57 0.02
N VAL A 192 11.26 1.96 1.07
CA VAL A 192 11.85 2.55 2.27
C VAL A 192 12.73 1.55 3.01
N HIS A 193 12.39 0.26 2.97
CA HIS A 193 13.11 -0.80 3.67
C HIS A 193 14.23 -1.44 2.84
N SER A 194 14.24 -1.24 1.52
CA SER A 194 15.27 -1.74 0.62
C SER A 194 16.36 -0.70 0.28
N ALA A 195 16.22 0.54 0.78
CA ALA A 195 17.16 1.63 0.49
C ALA A 195 18.59 1.36 0.98
N ASP A 196 18.73 0.51 2.00
CA ASP A 196 20.02 0.16 2.62
C ASP A 196 20.65 -1.11 2.01
N GLY A 197 19.99 -1.78 1.07
CA GLY A 197 20.44 -3.06 0.53
C GLY A 197 21.64 -2.98 -0.42
N SER A 198 22.07 -1.77 -0.81
CA SER A 198 23.15 -1.58 -1.78
C SER A 198 24.54 -1.33 -1.15
N VAL A 199 24.72 -1.53 0.16
CA VAL A 199 25.96 -1.18 0.89
C VAL A 199 26.86 -2.37 1.31
N ASP A 200 26.55 -3.60 0.93
CA ASP A 200 27.47 -4.74 1.07
C ASP A 200 28.03 -5.07 -0.34
N SER A 201 29.31 -5.13 -0.68
CA SER A 201 30.58 -5.37 0.01
C SER A 201 31.75 -4.85 -0.84
N GLY A 202 32.79 -4.27 -0.24
CA GLY A 202 33.92 -3.67 -0.96
C GLY A 202 34.81 -4.65 -1.76
N THR A 203 35.35 -4.15 -2.87
CA THR A 203 36.69 -4.49 -3.37
C THR A 203 37.19 -3.31 -4.20
N ASP A 204 37.88 -2.36 -3.57
CA ASP A 204 38.71 -1.40 -4.30
C ASP A 204 40.08 -2.08 -4.53
N PRO A 205 40.49 -2.38 -5.78
CA PRO A 205 41.86 -2.76 -6.04
C PRO A 205 42.77 -1.53 -5.91
N ILE A 206 43.88 -1.77 -5.20
CA ILE A 206 45.03 -0.91 -4.90
C ILE A 206 45.41 0.00 -6.08
#